data_AF-A0AAE0NWG2-F1
#
_entry.id   AF-A0AAE0NWG2-F1
#
_cell.length_a   1.000
_cell.length_b   1.000
_cell.length_c   1.000
_cell.angle_alpha   90.00
_cell.angle_beta   90.00
_cell.angle_gamma   90.00
#
_symmetry.space_group_name_H-M   'P 1'
#
loop_
_entity.id
_entity.type
_entity.pdbx_description
1 polymer ?
#
loop_
_entity_poly.entity_id
_entity_poly.type
_entity_poly.pdbx_seq_one_letter_code
_entity_poly.pdbx_strand_id
1 'polypeptide(L)'
;MHAPTDIHGESGLDGTDLLPTPLVGPNTTIDAITAMSTALRSCAPGTAWVVATGSFTNAASLFIQHPDLVSHIKGLSLMGGAFGNGFTPAILGTVDGVPRVGNWTQFAEFNVLADPEAAHAIFSNRELAGKTTLIPLDLTHMVLTTEQVRDLILYGPEGKAAHPELPQDGSKGKTTLRTMLVELLMFFAKTYADVFGITEGPPLHDPLAVAAVLTGLVGTPLEGYEIPFWDFSPGTVEKHRERFDVTVVTEGSYEDARVNGAKTGMTVAKLLPEGEEGVRIPRGLDIPLFWKVLEECVSRADEANARGEDVPVAN
;
A
#
# COMPACT_ATOMS: atom_id res chain seq x y z
N MET A 1 -2.84 19.58 7.35
CA MET A 1 -3.02 19.04 5.98
C MET A 1 -4.52 18.90 5.72
N HIS A 2 -5.00 19.28 4.54
CA HIS A 2 -6.39 19.02 4.12
C HIS A 2 -6.52 17.61 3.54
N ALA A 3 -7.73 17.06 3.49
CA ALA A 3 -7.99 15.81 2.77
C ALA A 3 -7.44 15.91 1.34
N PRO A 4 -6.89 14.83 0.76
CA PRO A 4 -6.23 14.85 -0.54
C PRO A 4 -7.24 14.89 -1.69
N THR A 5 -8.16 15.87 -1.68
CA THR A 5 -9.23 16.03 -2.67
C THR A 5 -8.71 16.24 -4.09
N ASP A 6 -7.50 16.81 -4.22
CA ASP A 6 -6.81 16.97 -5.50
C ASP A 6 -6.41 15.61 -6.13
N ILE A 7 -6.31 14.57 -5.29
CA ILE A 7 -6.12 13.19 -5.71
C ILE A 7 -7.47 12.51 -5.59
N HIS A 8 -7.92 12.09 -4.42
CA HIS A 8 -9.07 11.21 -4.24
C HIS A 8 -10.47 11.83 -4.49
N GLY A 9 -10.52 13.08 -4.96
CA GLY A 9 -11.76 13.81 -5.16
C GLY A 9 -12.45 14.23 -3.87
N GLU A 10 -13.59 14.93 -3.98
CA GLU A 10 -14.26 15.51 -2.80
C GLU A 10 -14.83 14.42 -1.88
N SER A 11 -15.28 13.29 -2.43
CA SER A 11 -15.79 12.16 -1.63
C SER A 11 -14.68 11.28 -1.04
N GLY A 12 -13.44 11.39 -1.55
CA GLY A 12 -12.34 10.46 -1.25
C GLY A 12 -12.38 9.15 -2.03
N LEU A 13 -13.43 8.91 -2.83
CA LEU A 13 -13.60 7.75 -3.73
C LEU A 13 -14.23 8.19 -5.06
N ASP A 14 -13.93 9.42 -5.52
CA ASP A 14 -14.42 9.90 -6.81
C ASP A 14 -13.89 9.01 -7.96
N GLY A 15 -14.56 9.08 -9.10
CA GLY A 15 -14.19 8.32 -10.31
C GLY A 15 -15.17 7.21 -10.69
N THR A 16 -16.13 6.87 -9.82
CA THR A 16 -17.18 5.88 -10.10
C THR A 16 -18.50 6.23 -9.42
N ASP A 17 -19.61 5.97 -10.11
CA ASP A 17 -20.97 6.05 -9.54
C ASP A 17 -21.47 4.66 -9.06
N LEU A 18 -20.60 3.65 -9.08
CA LEU A 18 -20.96 2.25 -8.82
C LEU A 18 -20.73 1.80 -7.36
N LEU A 19 -20.34 2.73 -6.48
CA LEU A 19 -20.14 2.42 -5.06
C LEU A 19 -21.45 1.91 -4.43
N PRO A 20 -21.41 0.79 -3.69
CA PRO A 20 -22.59 0.28 -3.01
C PRO A 20 -22.98 1.21 -1.85
N THR A 21 -24.27 1.23 -1.53
CA THR A 21 -24.71 1.85 -0.27
C THR A 21 -24.21 1.02 0.91
N PRO A 22 -23.55 1.62 1.93
CA PRO A 22 -23.13 0.90 3.12
C PRO A 22 -24.31 0.20 3.81
N LEU A 23 -24.17 -1.09 4.10
CA LEU A 23 -25.20 -1.89 4.78
C LEU A 23 -25.32 -1.56 6.28
N VAL A 24 -24.24 -1.04 6.86
CA VAL A 24 -24.15 -0.67 8.28
C VAL A 24 -23.57 0.73 8.41
N GLY A 25 -24.02 1.46 9.44
CA GLY A 25 -23.47 2.77 9.78
C GLY A 25 -22.09 2.68 10.44
N PRO A 26 -21.38 3.81 10.59
CA PRO A 26 -20.12 3.84 11.30
C PRO A 26 -20.31 3.42 12.76
N ASN A 27 -19.44 2.54 13.26
CA ASN A 27 -19.40 2.22 14.68
C ASN A 27 -18.68 3.35 15.43
N THR A 28 -19.41 4.06 16.27
CA THR A 28 -18.91 5.17 17.09
C THR A 28 -18.86 4.86 18.58
N THR A 29 -19.08 3.60 18.96
CA THR A 29 -19.18 3.18 20.37
C THR A 29 -17.82 3.08 21.08
N ILE A 30 -16.76 2.80 20.32
CA ILE A 30 -15.37 2.74 20.79
C ILE A 30 -14.47 3.46 19.80
N ASP A 31 -13.37 4.04 20.29
CA ASP A 31 -12.36 4.64 19.41
C ASP A 31 -11.53 3.57 18.69
N ALA A 32 -10.88 3.97 17.59
CA ALA A 32 -10.10 3.06 16.75
C ALA A 32 -8.95 2.37 17.50
N ILE A 33 -8.30 3.05 18.46
CA ILE A 33 -7.16 2.49 19.19
C ILE A 33 -7.63 1.41 20.17
N THR A 34 -8.75 1.66 20.86
CA THR A 34 -9.42 0.64 21.70
C THR A 34 -9.87 -0.55 20.87
N ALA A 35 -10.45 -0.33 19.69
CA ALA A 35 -10.86 -1.41 18.78
C ALA A 35 -9.66 -2.25 18.31
N MET A 36 -8.58 -1.59 17.85
CA MET A 36 -7.36 -2.25 17.39
C MET A 36 -6.70 -3.08 18.50
N SER A 37 -6.53 -2.51 19.70
CA SER A 37 -5.91 -3.22 20.82
C SER A 37 -6.74 -4.43 21.27
N THR A 38 -8.08 -4.29 21.31
CA THR A 38 -9.00 -5.40 21.65
C THR A 38 -8.89 -6.52 20.62
N ALA A 39 -8.94 -6.19 19.32
CA ALA A 39 -8.81 -7.17 18.25
C ALA A 39 -7.48 -7.92 18.32
N LEU A 40 -6.36 -7.21 18.51
CA LEU A 40 -5.04 -7.84 18.63
C LEU A 40 -4.96 -8.78 19.82
N ARG A 41 -5.47 -8.38 21.00
CA ARG A 41 -5.48 -9.23 22.20
C ARG A 41 -6.36 -10.47 22.08
N SER A 42 -7.36 -10.45 21.20
CA SER A 42 -8.19 -11.62 20.89
C SER A 42 -7.47 -12.66 20.02
N CYS A 43 -6.40 -12.26 19.34
CA CYS A 43 -5.55 -13.15 18.55
C CYS A 43 -4.48 -13.81 19.41
N ALA A 44 -4.04 -14.99 19.02
CA ALA A 44 -2.87 -15.63 19.63
C ALA A 44 -1.61 -14.76 19.45
N PRO A 45 -0.71 -14.70 20.45
CA PRO A 45 0.55 -13.99 20.31
C PRO A 45 1.34 -14.46 19.09
N GLY A 46 1.91 -13.53 18.33
CA GLY A 46 2.75 -13.79 17.16
C GLY A 46 1.99 -14.17 15.89
N THR A 47 0.66 -14.02 15.83
CA THR A 47 -0.13 -14.39 14.64
C THR A 47 -0.70 -13.20 13.88
N ALA A 48 -1.15 -12.15 14.56
CA ALA A 48 -1.83 -11.02 13.94
C ALA A 48 -0.85 -10.02 13.31
N TRP A 49 -1.20 -9.50 12.14
CA TRP A 49 -0.52 -8.38 11.50
C TRP A 49 -1.33 -7.09 11.68
N VAL A 50 -0.63 -5.96 11.78
CA VAL A 50 -1.23 -4.65 11.59
C VAL A 50 -0.82 -4.16 10.20
N VAL A 51 -1.79 -3.72 9.39
CA VAL A 51 -1.54 -3.13 8.07
C VAL A 51 -2.07 -1.71 8.09
N ALA A 52 -1.21 -0.72 7.82
CA ALA A 52 -1.60 0.68 7.74
C ALA A 52 -1.28 1.24 6.35
N THR A 53 -2.31 1.77 5.69
CA THR A 53 -2.21 2.31 4.33
C THR A 53 -2.68 3.77 4.21
N GLY A 54 -3.01 4.39 5.34
CA GLY A 54 -3.16 5.84 5.48
C GLY A 54 -2.03 6.44 6.33
N SER A 55 -2.26 7.62 6.91
CA SER A 55 -1.31 8.18 7.89
C SER A 55 -1.07 7.19 9.04
N PHE A 56 0.16 7.18 9.56
CA PHE A 56 0.55 6.20 10.57
C PHE A 56 0.05 6.56 11.99
N THR A 57 -0.76 7.61 12.13
CA THR A 57 -1.25 8.17 13.39
C THR A 57 -1.86 7.11 14.31
N ASN A 58 -2.79 6.29 13.80
CA ASN A 58 -3.44 5.26 14.60
C ASN A 58 -2.50 4.11 14.96
N ALA A 59 -1.62 3.70 14.04
CA ALA A 59 -0.64 2.65 14.30
C ALA A 59 0.39 3.10 15.36
N ALA A 60 0.93 4.31 15.24
CA ALA A 60 1.84 4.88 16.23
C ALA A 60 1.15 5.03 17.60
N SER A 61 -0.06 5.60 17.61
CA SER A 61 -0.85 5.78 18.84
C SER A 61 -1.12 4.46 19.55
N LEU A 62 -1.42 3.38 18.80
CA LEU A 62 -1.59 2.04 19.35
C LEU A 62 -0.36 1.56 20.12
N PHE A 63 0.82 1.62 19.51
CA PHE A 63 2.04 1.09 20.16
C PHE A 63 2.62 2.02 21.22
N ILE A 64 2.32 3.32 21.18
CA ILE A 64 2.63 4.25 22.28
C ILE A 64 1.76 3.95 23.50
N GLN A 65 0.46 3.74 23.31
CA GLN A 65 -0.49 3.51 24.41
C GLN A 65 -0.49 2.07 24.92
N HIS A 66 -0.14 1.10 24.06
CA HIS A 66 -0.11 -0.33 24.36
C HIS A 66 1.24 -0.94 23.91
N PRO A 67 2.35 -0.56 24.57
CA PRO A 67 3.70 -1.01 24.16
C PRO A 67 3.88 -2.52 24.24
N ASP A 68 3.10 -3.21 25.08
CA ASP A 68 3.11 -4.68 25.16
C ASP A 68 2.68 -5.35 23.85
N LEU A 69 1.84 -4.68 23.04
CA LEU A 69 1.39 -5.20 21.76
C LEU A 69 2.49 -5.26 20.70
N VAL A 70 3.60 -4.52 20.86
CA VAL A 70 4.77 -4.63 19.97
C VAL A 70 5.28 -6.07 19.96
N SER A 71 5.40 -6.69 21.14
CA SER A 71 5.83 -8.09 21.27
C SER A 71 4.74 -9.08 20.82
N HIS A 72 3.46 -8.70 20.95
CA HIS A 72 2.30 -9.55 20.66
C HIS A 72 2.02 -9.75 19.16
N ILE A 73 2.26 -8.75 18.31
CA ILE A 73 2.00 -8.87 16.87
C ILE A 73 3.03 -9.77 16.17
N LYS A 74 2.61 -10.38 15.05
CA LYS A 74 3.51 -11.03 14.10
C LYS A 74 4.35 -10.00 13.35
N GLY A 75 3.72 -8.91 12.91
CA GLY A 75 4.40 -7.86 12.16
C GLY A 75 3.53 -6.64 11.88
N LEU A 76 4.18 -5.58 11.42
CA LEU A 76 3.58 -4.32 10.99
C LEU A 76 3.91 -4.12 9.51
N SER A 77 2.90 -3.87 8.67
CA SER A 77 3.08 -3.57 7.24
C SER A 77 2.55 -2.18 6.94
N LEU A 78 3.37 -1.33 6.36
CA LEU A 78 3.08 0.09 6.13
C LEU A 78 3.20 0.40 4.64
N MET A 79 2.18 1.04 4.06
CA MET A 79 2.34 1.72 2.77
C MET A 79 2.70 3.19 3.03
N GLY A 80 3.90 3.59 2.61
CA GLY A 80 4.35 4.97 2.69
C GLY A 80 5.84 5.14 2.56
N GLY A 81 6.28 6.40 2.46
CA GLY A 81 7.67 6.78 2.26
C GLY A 81 8.17 6.67 0.82
N ALA A 82 9.31 7.32 0.56
CA ALA A 82 10.01 7.32 -0.71
C ALA A 82 11.52 7.60 -0.49
N PHE A 83 12.38 6.91 -1.24
CA PHE A 83 13.83 6.98 -1.08
C PHE A 83 14.56 7.51 -2.33
N GLY A 84 14.13 7.06 -3.50
CA GLY A 84 14.70 7.40 -4.80
C GLY A 84 16.17 7.04 -4.93
N ASN A 85 16.92 7.84 -5.71
CA ASN A 85 18.35 7.66 -5.93
C ASN A 85 18.76 6.24 -6.38
N GLY A 86 17.91 5.60 -7.20
CA GLY A 86 18.16 4.24 -7.69
C GLY A 86 17.93 3.14 -6.64
N PHE A 87 17.14 3.40 -5.59
CA PHE A 87 16.76 2.38 -4.61
C PHE A 87 16.08 1.17 -5.27
N THR A 88 15.30 1.40 -6.32
CA THR A 88 14.75 0.39 -7.25
C THR A 88 14.77 0.96 -8.68
N PRO A 89 14.46 0.17 -9.71
CA PRO A 89 14.25 0.71 -11.07
C PRO A 89 12.95 1.51 -11.25
N ALA A 90 12.17 1.74 -10.19
CA ALA A 90 10.90 2.42 -10.30
C ALA A 90 11.04 3.89 -10.73
N ILE A 91 10.07 4.38 -11.51
CA ILE A 91 10.01 5.77 -11.95
C ILE A 91 9.31 6.60 -10.86
N LEU A 92 10.05 7.50 -10.21
CA LEU A 92 9.50 8.41 -9.18
C LEU A 92 9.16 9.82 -9.69
N GLY A 93 9.42 10.10 -10.97
CA GLY A 93 9.00 11.32 -11.66
C GLY A 93 10.00 12.47 -11.69
N THR A 94 9.65 13.51 -12.44
CA THR A 94 10.41 14.75 -12.58
C THR A 94 9.43 15.90 -12.72
N VAL A 95 9.60 16.95 -11.92
CA VAL A 95 8.76 18.15 -11.97
C VAL A 95 9.66 19.34 -12.31
N ASP A 96 9.34 20.07 -13.38
CA ASP A 96 10.12 21.21 -13.88
C ASP A 96 11.61 20.90 -14.11
N GLY A 97 11.92 19.68 -14.58
CA GLY A 97 13.29 19.23 -14.83
C GLY A 97 14.06 18.81 -13.57
N VAL A 98 13.43 18.82 -12.40
CA VAL A 98 14.02 18.40 -11.12
C VAL A 98 13.51 17.01 -10.73
N PRO A 99 14.39 16.03 -10.46
CA PRO A 99 13.98 14.74 -9.95
C PRO A 99 13.17 14.87 -8.66
N ARG A 100 12.06 14.14 -8.62
CA ARG A 100 11.12 14.12 -7.50
C ARG A 100 11.05 12.71 -6.96
N VAL A 101 11.07 12.58 -5.64
CA VAL A 101 10.95 11.26 -4.98
C VAL A 101 9.62 11.11 -4.26
N GLY A 102 9.10 12.20 -3.67
CA GLY A 102 7.80 12.21 -3.03
C GLY A 102 6.64 12.35 -4.03
N ASN A 103 5.48 11.78 -3.72
CA ASN A 103 4.28 12.03 -4.53
C ASN A 103 3.60 13.35 -4.15
N TRP A 104 3.72 13.80 -2.90
CA TRP A 104 3.00 14.98 -2.41
C TRP A 104 3.84 16.26 -2.36
N THR A 105 5.06 16.17 -1.83
CA THR A 105 6.09 17.22 -1.97
C THR A 105 7.25 16.69 -2.80
N GLN A 106 8.27 17.52 -3.05
CA GLN A 106 9.47 17.07 -3.75
C GLN A 106 10.12 15.86 -3.06
N PHE A 107 10.04 15.79 -1.72
CA PHE A 107 10.80 14.84 -0.89
C PHE A 107 9.95 13.83 -0.13
N ALA A 108 8.65 14.08 0.07
CA ALA A 108 7.82 13.29 0.96
C ALA A 108 6.64 12.62 0.24
N GLU A 109 6.43 11.37 0.62
CA GLU A 109 5.22 10.62 0.31
C GLU A 109 4.07 11.08 1.25
N PHE A 110 2.84 11.05 0.74
CA PHE A 110 1.65 11.58 1.40
C PHE A 110 1.40 11.04 2.82
N ASN A 111 1.34 9.72 3.02
CA ASN A 111 1.02 9.12 4.31
C ASN A 111 2.03 9.50 5.40
N VAL A 112 3.32 9.54 5.05
CA VAL A 112 4.37 9.98 5.99
C VAL A 112 4.29 11.49 6.23
N LEU A 113 4.03 12.30 5.20
CA LEU A 113 3.89 13.75 5.34
C LEU A 113 2.64 14.13 6.17
N ALA A 114 1.60 13.31 6.14
CA ALA A 114 0.35 13.56 6.87
C ALA A 114 0.56 13.54 8.38
N ASP A 115 1.49 12.70 8.85
CA ASP A 115 1.90 12.64 10.25
C ASP A 115 3.37 12.16 10.37
N PRO A 116 4.35 13.06 10.15
CA PRO A 116 5.77 12.73 10.22
C PRO A 116 6.20 12.27 11.60
N GLU A 117 5.58 12.80 12.65
CA GLU A 117 5.82 12.45 14.05
C GLU A 117 5.38 11.01 14.35
N ALA A 118 4.22 10.57 13.86
CA ALA A 118 3.79 9.18 13.98
C ALA A 118 4.73 8.22 13.27
N ALA A 119 5.17 8.57 12.05
CA ALA A 119 6.15 7.77 11.32
C ALA A 119 7.49 7.70 12.06
N HIS A 120 7.97 8.83 12.58
CA HIS A 120 9.17 8.89 13.42
C HIS A 120 9.04 8.01 14.67
N ALA A 121 7.89 8.03 15.35
CA ALA A 121 7.65 7.24 16.54
C ALA A 121 7.70 5.73 16.27
N ILE A 122 7.16 5.27 15.13
CA ILE A 122 7.23 3.86 14.73
C ILE A 122 8.69 3.44 14.49
N PHE A 123 9.42 4.18 13.65
CA PHE A 123 10.77 3.77 13.26
C PHE A 123 11.81 3.94 14.38
N SER A 124 11.57 4.83 15.34
CA SER A 124 12.46 5.02 16.50
C SER A 124 12.31 3.91 17.55
N ASN A 125 11.21 3.15 17.54
CA ASN A 125 11.06 1.96 18.38
C ASN A 125 11.77 0.76 17.71
N ARG A 126 12.93 0.36 18.25
CA ARG A 126 13.77 -0.70 17.66
C ARG A 126 13.07 -2.05 17.52
N GLU A 127 12.27 -2.46 18.49
CA GLU A 127 11.56 -3.76 18.43
C GLU A 127 10.47 -3.71 17.36
N LEU A 128 9.70 -2.63 17.32
CA LEU A 128 8.67 -2.44 16.31
C LEU A 128 9.27 -2.32 14.90
N ALA A 129 10.36 -1.55 14.77
CA ALA A 129 11.10 -1.40 13.51
C ALA A 129 11.57 -2.75 12.98
N GLY A 130 12.10 -3.64 13.84
CA GLY A 130 12.49 -5.01 13.47
C GLY A 130 11.32 -5.89 12.99
N LYS A 131 10.08 -5.54 13.35
CA LYS A 131 8.84 -6.19 12.89
C LYS A 131 8.15 -5.47 11.73
N THR A 132 8.72 -4.36 11.25
CA THR A 132 8.09 -3.49 10.26
C THR A 132 8.55 -3.84 8.84
N THR A 133 7.59 -4.00 7.93
CA THR A 133 7.79 -3.95 6.48
C THR A 133 7.24 -2.65 5.95
N LEU A 134 8.09 -1.85 5.29
CA LEU A 134 7.71 -0.61 4.63
C LEU A 134 7.62 -0.81 3.12
N ILE A 135 6.51 -0.38 2.54
CA ILE A 135 6.16 -0.46 1.13
C ILE A 135 6.16 0.98 0.56
N PRO A 136 7.31 1.46 0.07
CA PRO A 136 7.46 2.84 -0.40
C PRO A 136 7.00 3.04 -1.84
N LEU A 137 7.02 4.30 -2.29
CA LEU A 137 6.84 4.64 -3.71
C LEU A 137 7.82 3.91 -4.61
N ASP A 138 9.06 3.69 -4.16
CA ASP A 138 10.09 2.93 -4.87
C ASP A 138 9.65 1.49 -5.21
N LEU A 139 8.71 0.91 -4.46
CA LEU A 139 8.19 -0.42 -4.75
C LEU A 139 6.85 -0.36 -5.49
N THR A 140 5.95 0.49 -5.02
CA THR A 140 4.58 0.60 -5.57
C THR A 140 4.57 1.13 -7.00
N HIS A 141 5.52 2.00 -7.37
CA HIS A 141 5.68 2.49 -8.74
C HIS A 141 6.21 1.44 -9.72
N MET A 142 6.60 0.24 -9.25
CA MET A 142 6.88 -0.90 -10.13
C MET A 142 5.60 -1.65 -10.52
N VAL A 143 4.52 -1.51 -9.76
CA VAL A 143 3.28 -2.28 -9.92
C VAL A 143 2.25 -1.42 -10.62
N LEU A 144 2.31 -1.42 -11.95
CA LEU A 144 1.47 -0.57 -12.81
C LEU A 144 0.21 -1.29 -13.26
N THR A 145 -0.90 -0.55 -13.29
CA THR A 145 -2.16 -1.00 -13.87
C THR A 145 -2.12 -0.84 -15.40
N THR A 146 -1.28 -1.65 -16.06
CA THR A 146 -1.11 -1.59 -17.52
C THR A 146 -2.39 -1.97 -18.25
N GLU A 147 -2.45 -1.77 -19.57
CA GLU A 147 -3.58 -2.23 -20.39
C GLU A 147 -3.87 -3.73 -20.21
N GLN A 148 -2.84 -4.57 -20.12
CA GLN A 148 -3.02 -6.02 -19.91
C GLN A 148 -3.59 -6.31 -18.52
N VAL A 149 -3.13 -5.59 -17.49
CA VAL A 149 -3.69 -5.71 -16.14
C VAL A 149 -5.13 -5.23 -16.11
N ARG A 150 -5.44 -4.09 -16.77
CA ARG A 150 -6.80 -3.57 -16.88
C ARG A 150 -7.73 -4.59 -17.51
N ASP A 151 -7.32 -5.20 -18.62
CA ASP A 151 -8.11 -6.25 -19.28
C ASP A 151 -8.27 -7.49 -18.37
N LEU A 152 -7.21 -7.89 -17.66
CA LEU A 152 -7.27 -8.97 -16.67
C LEU A 152 -8.31 -8.68 -15.58
N ILE A 153 -8.34 -7.45 -15.04
CA ILE A 153 -9.32 -7.10 -13.99
C ILE A 153 -10.74 -7.00 -14.58
N LEU A 154 -10.93 -6.42 -15.76
CA LEU A 154 -12.26 -6.28 -16.38
C LEU A 154 -12.90 -7.63 -16.75
N TYR A 155 -12.11 -8.55 -17.28
CA TYR A 155 -12.64 -9.77 -17.92
C TYR A 155 -12.22 -11.07 -17.20
N GLY A 156 -11.23 -11.01 -16.31
CA GLY A 156 -10.64 -12.18 -15.67
C GLY A 156 -9.73 -12.99 -16.62
N PRO A 157 -9.29 -14.19 -16.20
CA PRO A 157 -8.30 -14.98 -16.94
C PRO A 157 -8.81 -15.50 -18.28
N GLU A 158 -10.13 -15.63 -18.44
CA GLU A 158 -10.81 -15.99 -19.71
C GLU A 158 -10.53 -14.95 -20.81
N GLY A 159 -10.23 -13.71 -20.40
CA GLY A 159 -9.89 -12.60 -21.27
C GLY A 159 -11.08 -12.00 -22.00
N LYS A 160 -10.82 -10.84 -22.60
CA LYS A 160 -11.81 -10.00 -23.29
C LYS A 160 -12.58 -10.72 -24.41
N ALA A 161 -11.92 -11.64 -25.12
CA ALA A 161 -12.53 -12.39 -26.22
C ALA A 161 -13.62 -13.38 -25.78
N ALA A 162 -13.61 -13.82 -24.52
CA ALA A 162 -14.66 -14.64 -23.94
C ALA A 162 -15.95 -13.85 -23.65
N HIS A 163 -15.90 -12.52 -23.77
CA HIS A 163 -17.00 -11.59 -23.48
C HIS A 163 -17.33 -10.68 -24.67
N PRO A 164 -17.69 -11.23 -25.86
CA PRO A 164 -17.99 -10.43 -27.05
C PRO A 164 -19.21 -9.51 -26.90
N GLU A 165 -20.07 -9.77 -25.90
CA GLU A 165 -21.23 -8.95 -25.56
C GLU A 165 -20.88 -7.63 -24.85
N LEU A 166 -19.67 -7.51 -24.30
CA LEU A 166 -19.23 -6.30 -23.60
C LEU A 166 -18.58 -5.28 -24.54
N PRO A 167 -18.60 -3.98 -24.19
CA PRO A 167 -17.84 -2.96 -24.88
C PRO A 167 -16.35 -3.30 -24.96
N GLN A 168 -15.79 -3.23 -26.17
CA GLN A 168 -14.40 -3.59 -26.43
C GLN A 168 -13.42 -2.41 -26.22
N ASP A 169 -13.89 -1.29 -25.67
CA ASP A 169 -13.10 -0.10 -25.35
C ASP A 169 -12.60 -0.08 -23.89
N GLY A 170 -12.96 -1.10 -23.10
CA GLY A 170 -12.57 -1.18 -21.69
C GLY A 170 -13.43 -0.33 -20.74
N SER A 171 -14.55 0.21 -21.22
CA SER A 171 -15.49 1.00 -20.40
C SER A 171 -16.30 0.16 -19.42
N LYS A 172 -16.33 -1.17 -19.58
CA LYS A 172 -17.16 -2.06 -18.74
C LYS A 172 -16.54 -3.44 -18.58
N GLY A 173 -16.54 -3.94 -17.34
CA GLY A 173 -16.13 -5.30 -17.00
C GLY A 173 -17.30 -6.28 -16.96
N LYS A 174 -16.99 -7.57 -16.82
CA LYS A 174 -18.01 -8.64 -16.76
C LYS A 174 -18.91 -8.57 -15.52
N THR A 175 -18.51 -7.81 -14.49
CA THR A 175 -19.33 -7.50 -13.32
C THR A 175 -19.27 -6.01 -12.98
N THR A 176 -20.25 -5.53 -12.20
CA THR A 176 -20.25 -4.17 -11.64
C THR A 176 -19.02 -3.93 -10.76
N LEU A 177 -18.64 -4.91 -9.94
CA LEU A 177 -17.44 -4.85 -9.10
C LEU A 177 -16.18 -4.59 -9.93
N ARG A 178 -15.96 -5.36 -11.00
CA ARG A 178 -14.78 -5.20 -11.86
C ARG A 178 -14.75 -3.85 -12.57
N THR A 179 -15.91 -3.38 -13.02
CA THR A 179 -16.04 -2.05 -13.64
C THR A 179 -15.65 -0.97 -12.64
N MET A 180 -16.25 -1.00 -11.44
CA MET A 180 -15.96 -0.06 -10.34
C MET A 180 -14.48 -0.05 -9.95
N LEU A 181 -13.85 -1.22 -9.80
CA LEU A 181 -12.43 -1.32 -9.45
C LEU A 181 -11.53 -0.67 -10.52
N VAL A 182 -11.81 -0.90 -11.80
CA VAL A 182 -11.03 -0.28 -12.88
C VAL A 182 -11.28 1.22 -12.97
N GLU A 183 -12.52 1.68 -12.78
CA GLU A 183 -12.83 3.11 -12.72
C GLU A 183 -12.03 3.81 -11.60
N LEU A 184 -12.03 3.24 -10.40
CA LEU A 184 -11.25 3.75 -9.26
C LEU A 184 -9.74 3.74 -9.53
N LEU A 185 -9.20 2.67 -10.11
CA LEU A 185 -7.78 2.57 -10.45
C LEU A 185 -7.38 3.62 -11.51
N MET A 186 -8.23 3.80 -12.53
CA MET A 186 -7.90 4.63 -13.68
C MET A 186 -8.19 6.12 -13.46
N PHE A 187 -8.94 6.49 -12.43
CA PHE A 187 -9.31 7.88 -12.15
C PHE A 187 -8.08 8.82 -12.07
N PHE A 188 -6.93 8.33 -11.58
CA PHE A 188 -5.68 9.12 -11.46
C PHE A 188 -4.66 8.89 -12.56
N ALA A 189 -4.96 8.05 -13.56
CA ALA A 189 -4.00 7.70 -14.61
C ALA A 189 -3.43 8.95 -15.30
N LYS A 190 -4.28 9.97 -15.53
CA LYS A 190 -3.84 11.24 -16.12
C LYS A 190 -2.88 12.00 -15.20
N THR A 191 -3.18 12.12 -13.91
CA THR A 191 -2.29 12.77 -12.94
C THR A 191 -0.93 12.08 -12.89
N TYR A 192 -0.90 10.74 -12.91
CA TYR A 192 0.35 9.99 -12.92
C TYR A 192 1.15 10.17 -14.21
N ALA A 193 0.48 10.19 -15.36
CA ALA A 193 1.10 10.47 -16.65
C ALA A 193 1.69 11.89 -16.69
N ASP A 194 0.93 12.89 -16.23
CA ASP A 194 1.33 14.31 -16.30
C ASP A 194 2.47 14.64 -15.31
N VAL A 195 2.42 14.10 -14.08
CA VAL A 195 3.33 14.49 -12.98
C VAL A 195 4.55 13.58 -12.88
N PHE A 196 4.37 12.28 -13.10
CA PHE A 196 5.44 11.28 -12.91
C PHE A 196 5.94 10.70 -14.22
N GLY A 197 5.30 11.00 -15.36
CA GLY A 197 5.65 10.41 -16.66
C GLY A 197 5.30 8.92 -16.76
N ILE A 198 4.49 8.40 -15.83
CA ILE A 198 4.08 6.99 -15.81
C ILE A 198 2.89 6.84 -16.75
N THR A 199 3.16 6.52 -18.01
CA THR A 199 2.15 6.46 -19.07
C THR A 199 1.60 5.06 -19.33
N GLU A 200 2.28 4.01 -18.85
CA GLU A 200 1.83 2.63 -19.03
C GLU A 200 0.56 2.31 -18.21
N GLY A 201 0.35 3.02 -17.10
CA GLY A 201 -0.81 2.89 -16.23
C GLY A 201 -0.51 3.40 -14.81
N PRO A 202 -1.52 3.80 -14.01
CA PRO A 202 -1.29 4.28 -12.65
C PRO A 202 -0.73 3.17 -11.76
N PRO A 203 0.18 3.50 -10.82
CA PRO A 203 0.71 2.54 -9.87
C PRO A 203 -0.33 2.11 -8.84
N LEU A 204 -0.19 0.88 -8.34
CA LEU A 204 -1.00 0.36 -7.24
C LEU A 204 -0.18 0.41 -5.94
N HIS A 205 -0.72 1.09 -4.93
CA HIS A 205 -0.03 1.37 -3.67
C HIS A 205 -0.43 0.39 -2.54
N ASP A 206 -1.56 0.68 -1.90
CA ASP A 206 -2.02 0.07 -0.65
C ASP A 206 -2.12 -1.46 -0.68
N PRO A 207 -2.63 -2.10 -1.77
CA PRO A 207 -2.71 -3.56 -1.82
C PRO A 207 -1.37 -4.27 -1.68
N LEU A 208 -0.23 -3.62 -1.96
CA LEU A 208 1.08 -4.22 -1.74
C LEU A 208 1.41 -4.37 -0.25
N ALA A 209 0.93 -3.46 0.61
CA ALA A 209 1.09 -3.60 2.06
C ALA A 209 0.29 -4.77 2.62
N VAL A 210 -0.86 -5.09 2.03
CA VAL A 210 -1.61 -6.31 2.33
C VAL A 210 -0.85 -7.54 1.80
N ALA A 211 -0.39 -7.51 0.55
CA ALA A 211 0.37 -8.61 -0.04
C ALA A 211 1.65 -8.95 0.73
N ALA A 212 2.31 -7.96 1.35
CA ALA A 212 3.52 -8.16 2.14
C ALA A 212 3.32 -9.08 3.36
N VAL A 213 2.08 -9.19 3.89
CA VAL A 213 1.77 -10.10 5.01
C VAL A 213 1.71 -11.57 4.57
N LEU A 214 1.66 -11.82 3.26
CA LEU A 214 1.67 -13.15 2.66
C LEU A 214 3.09 -13.68 2.40
N THR A 215 4.11 -13.04 2.97
CA THR A 215 5.50 -13.50 2.87
C THR A 215 5.85 -14.50 3.98
N GLY A 216 6.75 -15.45 3.69
CA GLY A 216 7.19 -16.44 4.67
C GLY A 216 6.10 -17.45 5.04
N LEU A 217 5.31 -17.86 4.04
CA LEU A 217 4.29 -18.89 4.18
C LEU A 217 4.79 -20.27 3.70
N VAL A 218 5.97 -20.36 3.08
CA VAL A 218 6.63 -21.62 2.71
C VAL A 218 6.63 -22.61 3.88
N GLY A 219 6.15 -23.83 3.64
CA GLY A 219 6.07 -24.87 4.66
C GLY A 219 4.89 -24.73 5.62
N THR A 220 4.01 -23.76 5.41
CA THR A 220 2.69 -23.67 6.07
C THR A 220 1.59 -24.19 5.14
N PRO A 221 0.40 -24.53 5.66
CA PRO A 221 -0.76 -24.86 4.81
C PRO A 221 -1.20 -23.75 3.83
N LEU A 222 -0.66 -22.54 3.97
CA LEU A 222 -0.96 -21.38 3.15
C LEU A 222 0.15 -21.06 2.13
N GLU A 223 1.16 -21.92 1.97
CA GLU A 223 2.30 -21.67 1.06
C GLU A 223 1.89 -21.35 -0.38
N GLY A 224 0.77 -21.90 -0.86
CA GLY A 224 0.24 -21.62 -2.20
C GLY A 224 -0.25 -20.19 -2.42
N TYR A 225 -0.38 -19.39 -1.35
CA TYR A 225 -0.75 -17.98 -1.39
C TYR A 225 0.45 -17.04 -1.18
N GLU A 226 1.67 -17.57 -1.09
CA GLU A 226 2.85 -16.73 -0.93
C GLU A 226 3.09 -15.86 -2.16
N ILE A 227 3.26 -14.56 -1.92
CA ILE A 227 3.76 -13.62 -2.92
C ILE A 227 5.21 -13.31 -2.53
N PRO A 228 6.22 -13.74 -3.32
CA PRO A 228 7.61 -13.45 -3.01
C PRO A 228 7.90 -11.96 -3.08
N PHE A 229 8.47 -11.42 -2.01
CA PHE A 229 9.08 -10.09 -1.96
C PHE A 229 10.58 -10.25 -1.73
N TRP A 230 11.38 -9.54 -2.50
CA TRP A 230 12.83 -9.62 -2.44
C TRP A 230 13.40 -8.43 -1.69
N ASP A 231 14.21 -8.67 -0.67
CA ASP A 231 14.85 -7.65 0.16
C ASP A 231 16.38 -7.67 -0.01
N PHE A 232 16.84 -7.78 -1.26
CA PHE A 232 18.25 -7.68 -1.64
C PHE A 232 18.41 -6.75 -2.85
N SER A 233 19.54 -6.04 -2.92
CA SER A 233 19.80 -5.07 -3.98
C SER A 233 19.69 -5.68 -5.39
N PRO A 234 18.98 -5.03 -6.34
CA PRO A 234 18.87 -5.51 -7.72
C PRO A 234 20.24 -5.64 -8.39
N GLY A 235 20.42 -6.69 -9.18
CA GLY A 235 21.63 -6.89 -10.00
C GLY A 235 22.87 -7.38 -9.25
N THR A 236 22.76 -7.69 -7.96
CA THR A 236 23.82 -8.35 -7.19
C THR A 236 23.83 -9.87 -7.41
N VAL A 237 25.03 -10.46 -7.52
CA VAL A 237 25.19 -11.92 -7.69
C VAL A 237 24.91 -12.64 -6.38
N GLU A 238 25.41 -12.10 -5.27
CA GLU A 238 25.14 -12.60 -3.93
C GLU A 238 23.94 -11.85 -3.34
N LYS A 239 22.95 -12.61 -2.88
CA LYS A 239 21.71 -12.08 -2.33
C LYS A 239 21.81 -12.07 -0.81
N HIS A 240 22.01 -10.88 -0.26
CA HIS A 240 22.05 -10.66 1.18
C HIS A 240 20.77 -9.98 1.63
N ARG A 241 20.17 -10.48 2.72
CA ARG A 241 18.96 -9.90 3.32
C ARG A 241 19.27 -8.50 3.85
N GLU A 242 18.61 -7.48 3.31
CA GLU A 242 18.79 -6.08 3.70
C GLU A 242 17.80 -5.68 4.79
N ARG A 243 18.30 -4.95 5.79
CA ARG A 243 17.50 -4.25 6.80
C ARG A 243 18.00 -2.82 6.94
N PHE A 244 17.11 -1.92 7.32
CA PHE A 244 17.38 -0.48 7.29
C PHE A 244 17.09 0.18 8.62
N ASP A 245 17.97 1.10 9.00
CA ASP A 245 17.66 2.15 9.96
C ASP A 245 16.89 3.24 9.21
N VAL A 246 15.62 3.44 9.57
CA VAL A 246 14.74 4.39 8.90
C VAL A 246 14.51 5.57 9.82
N THR A 247 14.68 6.77 9.27
CA THR A 247 14.40 8.02 9.97
C THR A 247 13.49 8.90 9.13
N VAL A 248 12.77 9.80 9.79
CA VAL A 248 11.85 10.75 9.16
C VAL A 248 12.25 12.15 9.59
N VAL A 249 12.32 13.07 8.64
CA VAL A 249 12.52 14.49 8.93
C VAL A 249 11.19 15.06 9.45
N THR A 250 11.14 15.42 10.73
CA THR A 250 9.95 16.01 11.37
C THR A 250 10.00 17.54 11.44
N GLU A 251 11.15 18.15 11.20
CA GLU A 251 11.30 19.60 11.23
C GLU A 251 10.62 20.27 10.01
N GLY A 252 9.94 21.39 10.27
CA GLY A 252 9.27 22.22 9.26
C GLY A 252 7.74 22.07 9.27
N SER A 253 7.05 23.00 8.62
CA SER A 253 5.59 22.92 8.46
C SER A 253 5.22 22.23 7.14
N TYR A 254 3.97 21.78 7.06
CA TYR A 254 3.41 21.26 5.81
C TYR A 254 3.47 22.32 4.68
N GLU A 255 3.15 23.58 5.00
CA GLU A 255 3.22 24.70 4.06
C GLU A 255 4.65 24.91 3.56
N ASP A 256 5.64 24.84 4.44
CA ASP A 256 7.05 24.97 4.08
C ASP A 256 7.52 23.81 3.19
N ALA A 257 7.05 22.59 3.45
CA ALA A 257 7.39 21.43 2.63
C ALA A 257 6.78 21.52 1.22
N ARG A 258 5.59 22.13 1.09
CA ARG A 258 4.91 22.31 -0.19
C ARG A 258 5.48 23.45 -1.02
N VAL A 259 5.80 24.58 -0.40
CA VAL A 259 6.14 25.83 -1.12
C VAL A 259 7.62 26.18 -1.02
N ASN A 260 8.25 25.95 0.13
CA ASN A 260 9.59 26.44 0.44
C ASN A 260 10.67 25.35 0.33
N GLY A 261 10.30 24.14 -0.09
CA GLY A 261 11.23 23.02 -0.28
C GLY A 261 11.76 22.42 1.02
N ALA A 262 11.07 22.62 2.16
CA ALA A 262 11.41 21.91 3.39
C ALA A 262 11.29 20.40 3.19
N LYS A 263 12.11 19.64 3.92
CA LYS A 263 12.19 18.18 3.80
C LYS A 263 11.26 17.45 4.78
N THR A 264 10.34 18.16 5.41
CA THR A 264 9.36 17.56 6.35
C THR A 264 8.67 16.37 5.70
N GLY A 265 8.59 15.25 6.43
CA GLY A 265 8.05 13.97 5.93
C GLY A 265 8.99 13.17 5.04
N MET A 266 10.20 13.66 4.72
CA MET A 266 11.18 12.88 3.95
C MET A 266 11.64 11.67 4.77
N THR A 267 11.47 10.48 4.19
CA THR A 267 12.01 9.22 4.73
C THR A 267 13.46 9.02 4.27
N VAL A 268 14.33 8.64 5.21
CA VAL A 268 15.73 8.31 4.93
C VAL A 268 16.00 6.90 5.43
N ALA A 269 16.48 6.03 4.54
CA ALA A 269 16.90 4.67 4.86
C ALA A 269 18.42 4.55 4.81
N LYS A 270 19.01 4.02 5.87
CA LYS A 270 20.42 3.64 5.95
C LYS A 270 20.50 2.12 6.04
N LEU A 271 21.20 1.49 5.09
CA LEU A 271 21.44 0.05 5.13
C LEU A 271 22.21 -0.32 6.42
N LEU A 272 21.69 -1.32 7.13
CA LEU A 272 22.33 -1.87 8.32
C LEU A 272 23.37 -2.94 7.93
N PRO A 273 24.38 -3.18 8.78
CA PRO A 273 25.27 -4.33 8.64
C PRO A 273 24.49 -5.65 8.51
N GLU A 274 25.05 -6.59 7.75
CA GLU A 274 24.45 -7.91 7.58
C GLU A 274 24.20 -8.60 8.94
N GLY A 275 23.00 -9.14 9.11
CA GLY A 275 22.57 -9.80 10.35
C GLY A 275 21.96 -8.89 11.41
N GLU A 276 22.03 -7.55 11.25
CA GLU A 276 21.29 -6.64 12.11
C GLU A 276 19.80 -6.58 11.73
N GLU A 277 18.95 -6.44 12.75
CA GLU A 277 17.50 -6.29 12.58
C GLU A 277 17.13 -4.81 12.46
N GLY A 278 16.11 -4.54 11.65
CA GLY A 278 15.62 -3.19 11.37
C GLY A 278 14.40 -3.26 10.46
N VAL A 279 14.06 -2.14 9.83
CA VAL A 279 12.91 -2.10 8.92
C VAL A 279 13.23 -2.91 7.66
N ARG A 280 12.31 -3.78 7.26
CA ARG A 280 12.36 -4.46 5.97
C ARG A 280 11.79 -3.52 4.90
N ILE A 281 12.56 -3.29 3.84
CA ILE A 281 12.11 -2.52 2.68
C ILE A 281 12.39 -3.37 1.44
N PRO A 282 11.37 -4.02 0.84
CA PRO A 282 11.60 -4.83 -0.34
C PRO A 282 12.08 -4.01 -1.54
N ARG A 283 12.99 -4.58 -2.31
CA ARG A 283 13.53 -4.07 -3.57
C ARG A 283 12.73 -4.52 -4.80
N GLY A 284 11.77 -5.42 -4.61
CA GLY A 284 10.89 -5.94 -5.64
C GLY A 284 9.97 -7.04 -5.12
N LEU A 285 9.11 -7.52 -6.01
CA LEU A 285 8.17 -8.62 -5.79
C LEU A 285 7.85 -9.33 -7.09
N ASP A 286 7.29 -10.54 -7.00
CA ASP A 286 6.75 -11.23 -8.17
C ASP A 286 5.46 -10.54 -8.64
N ILE A 287 5.62 -9.57 -9.55
CA ILE A 287 4.52 -8.72 -10.05
C ILE A 287 3.48 -9.54 -10.83
N PRO A 288 3.85 -10.44 -11.77
CA PRO A 288 2.86 -11.31 -12.42
C PRO A 288 2.05 -12.14 -11.42
N LEU A 289 2.70 -12.73 -10.41
CA LEU A 289 1.99 -13.50 -9.39
C LEU A 289 1.11 -12.60 -8.53
N PHE A 290 1.57 -11.41 -8.14
CA PHE A 290 0.77 -10.44 -7.41
C PHE A 290 -0.55 -10.11 -8.13
N TRP A 291 -0.49 -9.78 -9.43
CA TRP A 291 -1.69 -9.48 -10.21
C TRP A 291 -2.60 -10.70 -10.37
N LYS A 292 -2.03 -11.90 -10.50
CA LYS A 292 -2.80 -13.15 -10.52
C LYS A 292 -3.57 -13.34 -9.20
N VAL A 293 -2.91 -13.19 -8.05
CA VAL A 293 -3.55 -13.33 -6.73
C VAL A 293 -4.63 -12.26 -6.53
N LEU A 294 -4.37 -11.02 -6.96
CA LEU A 294 -5.36 -9.95 -6.90
C LEU A 294 -6.59 -10.29 -7.76
N GLU A 295 -6.40 -10.80 -8.98
CA GLU A 295 -7.50 -11.26 -9.83
C GLU A 295 -8.28 -12.41 -9.16
N GLU A 296 -7.60 -13.39 -8.57
CA GLU A 296 -8.26 -14.50 -7.86
C GLU A 296 -9.14 -13.98 -6.69
N CYS A 297 -8.68 -12.95 -5.98
CA CYS A 297 -9.49 -12.27 -4.96
C CYS A 297 -10.74 -11.59 -5.56
N VAL A 298 -10.61 -10.93 -6.72
CA VAL A 298 -11.74 -10.30 -7.42
C VAL A 298 -12.73 -11.36 -7.92
N SER A 299 -12.24 -12.49 -8.45
CA SER A 299 -13.09 -13.62 -8.87
C SER A 299 -13.89 -14.19 -7.70
N ARG A 300 -13.27 -14.39 -6.53
CA ARG A 300 -13.99 -14.82 -5.32
C ARG A 300 -15.05 -13.81 -4.87
N ALA A 301 -14.77 -12.52 -5.00
CA ALA A 301 -15.71 -11.46 -4.69
C ALA A 301 -16.89 -11.41 -5.69
N ASP A 302 -16.65 -11.67 -6.99
CA ASP A 302 -17.73 -11.84 -7.97
C ASP A 302 -18.66 -12.99 -7.59
N GLU A 303 -18.08 -14.14 -7.21
CA GLU A 303 -18.86 -15.30 -6.80
C GLU A 303 -19.69 -15.02 -5.54
N ALA A 304 -19.11 -14.33 -4.54
CA ALA A 304 -19.84 -13.94 -3.32
C ALA A 304 -21.01 -12.99 -3.64
N ASN A 305 -20.77 -11.98 -4.51
CA ASN A 305 -21.81 -11.07 -4.98
C ASN A 305 -22.92 -11.80 -5.75
N ALA A 306 -22.56 -12.79 -6.57
CA ALA A 306 -23.53 -13.59 -7.32
C ALA A 306 -24.38 -14.49 -6.42
N ARG A 307 -23.84 -14.97 -5.29
CA ARG A 307 -24.60 -15.76 -4.30
C ARG A 307 -25.53 -14.91 -3.43
N GLY A 308 -25.36 -13.59 -3.40
CA GLY A 308 -26.11 -12.70 -2.51
C GLY A 308 -25.84 -13.00 -1.03
N GLU A 309 -24.64 -13.48 -0.70
CA GLU A 309 -24.26 -13.76 0.68
C GLU A 309 -24.14 -12.44 1.45
N ASP A 310 -25.16 -12.14 2.27
CA ASP A 310 -25.03 -11.20 3.38
C ASP A 310 -23.88 -11.71 4.26
N VAL A 311 -22.75 -11.01 4.25
CA VAL A 311 -21.65 -11.28 5.19
C VAL A 311 -22.25 -11.21 6.60
N PRO A 312 -22.22 -12.29 7.40
CA PRO A 312 -22.76 -12.26 8.75
C PRO A 312 -22.06 -11.14 9.52
N VAL A 313 -22.84 -10.16 9.96
CA VAL A 313 -22.34 -9.13 10.88
C VAL A 313 -21.88 -9.88 12.12
N ALA A 314 -20.57 -9.90 12.37
CA ALA A 314 -20.03 -10.37 13.63
C ALA A 314 -20.57 -9.43 14.72
N ASN A 315 -21.57 -9.91 15.47
CA ASN A 315 -22.09 -9.26 16.68
C ASN A 315 -21.03 -9.25 17.78
#